data_AF-A0A967WT21-F1
#
_entry.id   AF-A0A967WT21-F1
#
_cell.length_a   1.000
_cell.length_b   1.000
_cell.length_c   1.000
_cell.angle_alpha   90.00
_cell.angle_beta   90.00
_cell.angle_gamma   90.00
#
_symmetry.space_group_name_H-M   'P 1'
#
loop_
_entity.id
_entity.type
_entity.pdbx_description
1 polymer ?
#
loop_
_entity_poly.entity_id
_entity_poly.type
_entity_poly.pdbx_seq_one_letter_code
_entity_poly.pdbx_strand_id
1 'polypeptide(L)'
;PVFNLLEGNFEVVLVNSKHVKQVPGRKTDVKDAEWLAELLSYGLLKASYIPAKPQRDLRDLTRHRVKLVQERARIVNRVQKVLEHANIKLASVASDVMGVSGR
;
A
#
# COMPACT_ATOMS: atom_id res chain seq x y z
N PRO A 1 -0.02 -9.19 -3.42
CA PRO A 1 0.85 -9.33 -4.63
C PRO A 1 1.21 -10.80 -4.86
N VAL A 2 1.44 -11.22 -6.10
CA VAL A 2 1.81 -12.62 -6.44
C VAL A 2 3.09 -13.06 -5.70
N PHE A 3 4.06 -12.15 -5.54
CA PHE A 3 5.28 -12.39 -4.75
C PHE A 3 5.00 -13.01 -3.37
N ASN A 4 4.08 -12.42 -2.58
CA ASN A 4 3.78 -12.87 -1.22
C ASN A 4 3.20 -14.29 -1.17
N LEU A 5 2.52 -14.72 -2.23
CA LEU A 5 1.93 -16.05 -2.33
C LEU A 5 2.98 -17.12 -2.64
N LEU A 6 4.01 -16.74 -3.40
CA LEU A 6 5.03 -17.66 -3.91
C LEU A 6 6.31 -17.72 -3.07
N GLU A 7 6.60 -16.71 -2.25
CA GLU A 7 7.84 -16.58 -1.44
C GLU A 7 8.14 -17.80 -0.54
N GLY A 8 7.14 -18.61 -0.16
CA GLY A 8 7.32 -19.81 0.66
C GLY A 8 7.45 -21.13 -0.14
N ASN A 9 7.19 -21.10 -1.44
CA ASN A 9 7.17 -22.30 -2.29
C ASN A 9 8.26 -22.27 -3.37
N PHE A 10 8.73 -21.07 -3.75
CA PHE A 10 9.72 -20.86 -4.78
C PHE A 10 10.71 -19.77 -4.37
N GLU A 11 11.92 -19.83 -4.90
CA GLU A 11 12.81 -18.68 -4.91
C GLU A 11 12.26 -17.66 -5.91
N VAL A 12 11.78 -16.51 -5.41
CA VAL A 12 11.15 -15.48 -6.23
C VAL A 12 12.06 -14.27 -6.32
N VAL A 13 12.46 -13.92 -7.55
CA VAL A 13 13.25 -12.72 -7.82
C VAL A 13 12.33 -11.61 -8.35
N LEU A 14 12.15 -10.55 -7.57
CA LEU A 14 11.45 -9.34 -8.03
C LEU A 14 12.43 -8.43 -8.76
N VAL A 15 12.10 -8.02 -9.97
CA VAL A 15 12.97 -7.16 -10.79
C VAL A 15 12.27 -5.86 -11.13
N ASN A 16 13.02 -4.76 -11.12
CA ASN A 16 12.52 -3.46 -11.55
C ASN A 16 12.43 -3.42 -13.09
N SER A 17 11.24 -3.14 -13.62
CA SER A 17 11.02 -3.05 -15.06
C SER A 17 11.87 -1.99 -15.76
N LYS A 18 12.35 -0.97 -15.05
CA LYS A 18 13.29 0.03 -15.61
C LYS A 18 14.65 -0.55 -15.97
N HIS A 19 15.08 -1.62 -15.29
CA HIS A 19 16.37 -2.26 -15.53
C HIS A 19 16.29 -3.33 -16.62
N VAL A 20 15.09 -3.82 -16.91
CA VAL A 20 14.84 -4.73 -18.02
C VAL A 20 14.52 -3.88 -19.24
N LYS A 21 15.48 -3.74 -20.16
CA LYS A 21 15.23 -3.05 -21.44
C LYS A 21 14.06 -3.72 -22.14
N GLN A 22 13.09 -2.92 -22.58
CA GLN A 22 12.03 -3.40 -23.46
C GLN A 22 12.65 -3.88 -24.77
N VAL A 23 12.32 -5.10 -25.18
CA VAL A 23 12.68 -5.62 -26.49
C VAL A 23 11.93 -4.77 -27.54
N PRO A 24 12.64 -4.04 -28.44
CA PRO A 24 11.96 -3.24 -29.47
C PRO A 24 11.17 -4.16 -30.41
N GLY A 25 9.86 -3.95 -30.56
CA GLY A 25 9.02 -4.71 -31.48
C GLY A 25 7.75 -5.30 -30.85
N ARG A 26 7.33 -6.46 -31.38
CA ARG A 26 6.01 -7.09 -31.13
C ARG A 26 5.98 -7.80 -29.77
N LYS A 27 5.76 -6.99 -28.73
CA LYS A 27 5.58 -7.41 -27.34
C LYS A 27 4.33 -8.29 -27.17
N THR A 28 4.51 -9.49 -26.64
CA THR A 28 3.41 -10.36 -26.16
C THR A 28 3.79 -10.90 -24.79
N ASP A 29 2.80 -11.16 -23.92
CA ASP A 29 3.07 -11.63 -22.55
C ASP A 29 3.92 -12.91 -22.52
N VAL A 30 3.74 -13.78 -23.52
CA VAL A 30 4.53 -15.01 -23.70
C VAL A 30 6.00 -14.70 -24.03
N LYS A 31 6.26 -13.84 -25.02
CA LYS A 31 7.62 -13.49 -25.43
C LYS A 31 8.38 -12.73 -24.35
N ASP A 32 7.67 -11.89 -23.60
CA ASP A 32 8.23 -11.19 -22.45
C ASP A 32 8.63 -12.17 -21.34
N ALA A 33 7.80 -13.17 -21.06
CA ALA A 33 8.11 -14.20 -20.08
C ALA A 33 9.32 -15.06 -20.50
N GLU A 34 9.40 -15.45 -21.78
CA GLU A 34 10.55 -16.16 -22.35
C GLU A 34 11.83 -15.34 -22.22
N TRP A 35 11.78 -14.06 -22.60
CA TRP A 35 12.92 -13.16 -22.49
C TRP A 35 13.39 -12.97 -21.04
N LEU A 36 12.46 -12.80 -20.09
CA LEU A 36 12.80 -12.71 -18.67
C LEU A 36 13.40 -14.01 -18.14
N ALA A 37 12.91 -15.16 -18.59
CA ALA A 37 13.47 -16.46 -18.21
C ALA A 37 14.91 -16.64 -18.72
N GLU A 38 15.18 -16.21 -19.95
CA GLU A 38 16.54 -16.21 -20.52
C GLU A 38 17.49 -15.27 -19.76
N LEU A 39 17.04 -14.06 -19.43
CA LEU A 39 17.86 -13.14 -18.62
C LEU A 39 18.11 -13.68 -17.20
N LEU A 40 17.14 -14.39 -16.62
CA LEU A 40 17.30 -15.01 -15.31
C LEU A 40 18.32 -16.15 -15.35
N SER A 41 18.29 -17.00 -16.40
CA SER A 41 19.22 -18.12 -16.53
C SER A 41 20.67 -17.68 -16.68
N TYR A 42 20.91 -16.53 -17.33
CA TYR A 42 22.23 -15.92 -17.42
C TYR A 42 22.62 -15.06 -16.21
N GLY A 43 21.75 -14.91 -15.20
CA GLY A 43 22.01 -14.08 -14.02
C GLY A 43 22.11 -12.58 -14.32
N LEU A 44 21.51 -12.12 -15.43
CA LEU A 44 21.57 -10.73 -15.89
C LEU A 44 20.53 -9.82 -15.20
N LEU A 45 19.68 -10.39 -14.35
CA LEU A 45 18.64 -9.66 -13.63
C LEU A 45 19.12 -9.17 -12.27
N LYS A 46 18.93 -7.87 -12.01
CA LYS A 46 19.18 -7.29 -10.69
C LYS A 46 17.94 -7.40 -9.80
N ALA A 47 18.03 -8.23 -8.77
CA ALA A 47 17.00 -8.35 -7.75
C ALA A 47 16.72 -7.00 -7.08
N SER A 48 15.44 -6.69 -6.89
CA SER A 48 14.98 -5.55 -6.12
C SER A 48 15.00 -5.90 -4.64
N TYR A 49 15.35 -4.93 -3.81
CA TYR A 49 15.34 -5.13 -2.36
C TYR A 49 13.91 -5.32 -1.85
N ILE A 50 13.69 -6.41 -1.14
CA ILE A 50 12.44 -6.67 -0.42
C ILE A 50 12.82 -6.90 1.05
N PRO A 51 12.27 -6.09 1.98
CA PRO A 51 12.48 -6.30 3.41
C PRO A 51 12.01 -7.69 3.86
N ALA A 52 12.63 -8.25 4.89
CA ALA A 52 12.20 -9.53 5.47
C ALA A 52 10.73 -9.48 5.92
N LYS A 53 10.06 -10.64 5.89
CA LYS A 53 8.63 -10.77 6.22
C LYS A 53 8.20 -10.06 7.52
N PRO A 54 8.90 -10.21 8.67
CA PRO A 54 8.51 -9.52 9.90
C PRO A 54 8.52 -7.99 9.78
N GLN A 55 9.44 -7.43 8.99
CA GLN A 55 9.50 -5.99 8.77
C GLN A 55 8.33 -5.51 7.90
N ARG A 56 7.92 -6.29 6.90
CA ARG A 56 6.77 -5.97 6.05
C ARG A 56 5.48 -6.02 6.85
N ASP A 57 5.29 -7.07 7.66
CA ASP A 57 4.11 -7.24 8.51
C ASP A 57 3.96 -6.06 9.48
N LEU A 58 5.05 -5.63 10.14
CA LEU A 58 5.05 -4.45 11.01
C LEU A 58 4.72 -3.16 10.24
N ARG A 59 5.25 -3.00 9.02
CA ARG A 59 4.95 -1.83 8.17
C ARG A 59 3.49 -1.80 7.77
N ASP A 60 2.88 -2.94 7.50
CA ASP A 60 1.47 -3.02 7.13
C ASP A 60 0.57 -2.69 8.32
N LEU A 61 0.89 -3.20 9.53
CA LEU A 61 0.19 -2.83 10.76
C LEU A 61 0.28 -1.32 11.07
N THR A 62 1.47 -0.74 10.99
CA THR A 62 1.67 0.68 11.28
C THR A 62 0.99 1.58 10.26
N ARG A 63 1.05 1.24 8.96
CA ARG A 63 0.29 1.93 7.91
C ARG A 63 -1.22 1.82 8.12
N HIS A 64 -1.70 0.65 8.48
CA HIS A 64 -3.12 0.44 8.76
C HIS A 64 -3.59 1.31 9.92
N ARG A 65 -2.82 1.36 11.02
CA ARG A 65 -3.09 2.27 12.15
C ARG A 65 -3.16 3.73 11.71
N VAL A 66 -2.19 4.19 10.92
CA VAL A 66 -2.20 5.58 10.40
C VAL A 66 -3.46 5.86 9.58
N LYS A 67 -3.84 4.93 8.70
CA LYS A 67 -5.07 5.05 7.91
C LYS A 67 -6.32 5.15 8.79
N LEU A 68 -6.45 4.29 9.80
CA LEU A 68 -7.58 4.32 10.74
C LEU A 68 -7.65 5.63 11.53
N VAL A 69 -6.50 6.17 11.97
CA VAL A 69 -6.45 7.47 12.66
C VAL A 69 -6.91 8.60 11.74
N GLN A 70 -6.45 8.62 10.49
CA GLN A 70 -6.87 9.62 9.50
C GLN A 70 -8.36 9.49 9.17
N GLU A 71 -8.88 8.27 9.06
CA GLU A 71 -10.29 8.00 8.80
C GLU A 71 -11.17 8.44 9.97
N ARG A 72 -10.77 8.15 11.22
CA ARG A 72 -11.41 8.68 12.41
C ARG A 72 -11.50 10.20 12.36
N ALA A 73 -10.38 10.89 12.11
CA ALA A 73 -10.36 12.36 12.02
C ALA A 73 -11.30 12.88 10.92
N ARG A 74 -11.34 12.22 9.76
CA ARG A 74 -12.25 12.58 8.66
C ARG A 74 -13.72 12.44 9.07
N ILE A 75 -14.07 11.36 9.77
CA ILE A 75 -15.44 11.13 10.25
C ILE A 75 -15.82 12.20 11.27
N VAL A 76 -14.94 12.53 12.23
CA VAL A 76 -15.18 13.58 13.22
C VAL A 76 -15.45 14.92 12.55
N ASN A 77 -14.61 15.32 11.60
CA ASN A 77 -14.80 16.58 10.87
C ASN A 77 -16.11 16.59 10.07
N ARG A 78 -16.52 15.42 9.53
CA ARG A 78 -17.81 15.30 8.83
C ARG A 78 -18.99 15.47 9.78
N VAL A 79 -18.93 14.90 10.99
CA VAL A 79 -19.95 15.09 12.04
C VAL A 79 -20.04 16.56 12.43
N GLN A 80 -18.90 17.22 12.69
CA GLN A 80 -18.87 18.65 13.00
C GLN A 80 -19.53 19.49 11.92
N LYS A 81 -19.21 19.23 10.64
CA LYS A 81 -19.82 19.93 9.51
C LYS A 81 -21.34 19.75 9.45
N VAL A 82 -21.85 18.56 9.75
CA VAL A 82 -23.30 18.29 9.80
C VAL A 82 -23.96 19.08 10.94
N LEU A 83 -23.34 19.12 12.12
CA LEU A 83 -23.85 19.89 13.27
C LEU A 83 -23.87 21.39 12.97
N GLU A 84 -22.81 21.92 12.35
CA GLU A 84 -22.73 23.32 11.95
C GLU A 84 -23.82 23.69 10.93
N HIS A 85 -24.07 22.84 9.94
CA HIS A 85 -25.18 23.03 8.99
C HIS A 85 -26.55 23.05 9.68
N ALA A 86 -26.70 22.34 10.81
CA ALA A 86 -27.90 22.35 11.64
C ALA A 86 -27.95 23.51 12.66
N ASN A 87 -27.03 24.48 12.58
CA ASN A 87 -26.83 25.56 13.56
C ASN A 87 -26.46 25.11 14.98
N ILE A 88 -25.92 23.90 15.14
CA ILE A 88 -25.44 23.37 16.42
C ILE A 88 -23.92 23.52 16.50
N LYS A 89 -23.46 24.53 17.26
CA LYS A 89 -22.02 24.83 17.43
C LYS A 89 -21.38 24.03 18.58
N LEU A 90 -21.45 22.70 18.51
CA LEU A 90 -20.94 21.85 19.59
C LEU A 90 -19.41 22.01 19.81
N ALA A 91 -18.66 22.31 18.74
CA ALA A 91 -17.22 22.57 18.82
C ALA A 91 -16.84 23.86 19.57
N SER A 92 -17.77 24.80 19.79
CA SER A 92 -17.48 26.02 20.57
C SER A 92 -17.61 25.82 22.08
N VAL A 93 -18.21 24.71 22.52
CA VAL A 93 -18.50 24.44 23.92
C VAL A 93 -17.88 23.14 24.44
N ALA A 94 -17.56 22.20 23.55
CA ALA A 94 -16.95 20.92 23.92
C ALA A 94 -15.52 20.79 23.36
N SER A 95 -14.57 20.43 24.23
CA SER A 95 -13.17 20.18 23.86
C SER A 95 -12.99 18.92 23.00
N ASP A 96 -13.90 17.94 23.11
CA ASP A 96 -13.99 16.76 22.26
C ASP A 96 -15.45 16.51 21.86
N VAL A 97 -15.75 16.73 20.59
CA VAL A 97 -17.09 16.55 20.01
C VAL A 97 -17.55 15.08 20.03
N MET A 98 -16.60 14.12 20.10
CA MET A 98 -16.91 12.69 20.23
C MET A 98 -16.66 12.15 21.65
N GLY A 99 -16.31 13.03 22.59
CA GLY A 99 -16.04 12.68 23.98
C GLY A 99 -17.32 12.48 24.78
N VAL A 100 -17.18 12.21 26.08
CA VAL A 100 -18.32 12.01 26.99
C VAL A 100 -19.31 13.17 26.96
N SER A 101 -18.82 14.40 26.76
CA SER A 101 -19.62 15.63 26.69
C SER A 101 -20.34 15.85 25.36
N GLY A 102 -20.06 15.07 24.32
CA GLY A 102 -20.69 15.17 23.00
C GLY A 102 -21.76 14.10 22.73
N ARG A 103 -22.06 13.26 23.73
CA ARG A 103 -23.02 12.16 23.67
C ARG A 103 -24.42 12.59 24.12
#